data_AF-N1Q5G4-F1
#
_entry.id   AF-N1Q5G4-F1
#
_cell.length_a   1.000
_cell.length_b   1.000
_cell.length_c   1.000
_cell.angle_alpha   90.00
_cell.angle_beta   90.00
_cell.angle_gamma   90.00
#
_symmetry.space_group_name_H-M   'P 1'
#
loop_
_entity.id
_entity.type
_entity.pdbx_description
1 polymer ?
#
loop_
_entity_poly.entity_id
_entity_poly.type
_entity_poly.pdbx_seq_one_letter_code
_entity_poly.pdbx_strand_id
1 'polypeptide(L)'
;MPYKTIKYRHVREGHGGTLSVHALTPAIGTRKCLSCVGVYFPVSDQKCFVAHINSCLMPSDYLEHADTYLLPRVCENVEGERIQNIVDDKLKQAARDGGWTEASVDRSKVIVVCSKYDSQPTVSKFVVEAIRSFLKMGNDLVVHAECHGFVADPTAAEALLLPEESFLGGLDMDGEAKNGIWEQNVRGVILRFEAGDIPETTSGLQRWSIILRDGVVPMAERQGLIRRVADSR
;
A
#
# COMPACT_ATOMS: atom_id res chain seq x y z
N MET A 1 -7.98 -23.18 23.61
CA MET A 1 -6.79 -23.67 22.86
C MET A 1 -5.75 -22.56 22.89
N PRO A 2 -4.45 -22.84 23.02
CA PRO A 2 -3.42 -21.80 22.97
C PRO A 2 -3.38 -21.18 21.57
N TYR A 3 -3.45 -19.84 21.50
CA TYR A 3 -3.29 -19.11 20.24
C TYR A 3 -1.83 -19.09 19.81
N LYS A 4 -1.57 -19.16 18.51
CA LYS A 4 -0.24 -18.84 17.98
C LYS A 4 -0.09 -17.32 17.97
N THR A 5 0.89 -16.82 18.72
CA THR A 5 1.22 -15.39 18.75
C THR A 5 2.26 -15.04 17.69
N ILE A 6 2.02 -13.98 16.92
CA ILE A 6 2.95 -13.44 15.93
C ILE A 6 3.41 -12.05 16.40
N LYS A 7 4.72 -11.88 16.59
CA LYS A 7 5.34 -10.57 16.80
C LYS A 7 5.31 -9.82 15.47
N TYR A 8 4.73 -8.61 15.47
CA TYR A 8 4.46 -7.87 14.24
C TYR A 8 4.97 -6.44 14.31
N ARG A 9 5.67 -6.01 13.25
CA ARG A 9 6.11 -4.64 13.00
C ARG A 9 5.15 -4.00 12.01
N HIS A 10 4.27 -3.16 12.52
CA HIS A 10 3.24 -2.51 11.71
C HIS A 10 3.81 -1.34 10.91
N VAL A 11 3.55 -1.33 9.61
CA VAL A 11 3.74 -0.16 8.75
C VAL A 11 2.42 0.58 8.66
N ARG A 12 2.36 1.72 9.36
CA ARG A 12 1.20 2.61 9.38
C ARG A 12 0.89 3.15 7.99
N GLU A 13 -0.37 3.50 7.79
CA GLU A 13 -0.82 4.11 6.55
C GLU A 13 -0.01 5.37 6.21
N GLY A 14 0.31 5.53 4.93
CA GLY A 14 1.08 6.66 4.42
C GLY A 14 2.55 6.62 4.82
N HIS A 15 3.10 5.46 5.21
CA HIS A 15 4.51 5.30 5.57
C HIS A 15 5.16 4.12 4.84
N GLY A 16 6.48 4.17 4.68
CA GLY A 16 7.23 3.13 3.98
C GLY A 16 8.71 3.43 3.84
N GLY A 17 9.51 2.42 3.55
CA GLY A 17 10.96 2.56 3.42
C GLY A 17 11.69 1.23 3.37
N THR A 18 13.01 1.32 3.31
CA THR A 18 13.90 0.16 3.34
C THR A 18 14.27 -0.15 4.78
N LEU A 19 14.08 -1.40 5.20
CA LEU A 19 14.38 -1.88 6.54
C LEU A 19 15.48 -2.93 6.47
N SER A 20 16.39 -2.88 7.44
CA SER A 20 17.27 -4.01 7.71
C SER A 20 16.48 -5.13 8.38
N VAL A 21 16.73 -6.37 7.94
CA VAL A 21 16.13 -7.58 8.47
C VAL A 21 17.21 -8.60 8.83
N HIS A 22 16.89 -9.47 9.79
CA HIS A 22 17.74 -10.56 10.26
C HIS A 22 16.86 -11.67 10.85
N ALA A 23 17.43 -12.82 11.21
CA ALA A 23 16.68 -13.98 11.70
C ALA A 23 15.75 -13.69 12.90
N LEU A 24 16.13 -12.74 13.77
CA LEU A 24 15.31 -12.32 14.92
C LEU A 24 14.36 -11.15 14.63
N THR A 25 14.28 -10.67 13.38
CA THR A 25 13.41 -9.54 13.04
C THR A 25 11.96 -10.01 13.12
N PRO A 26 11.09 -9.34 13.91
CA PRO A 26 9.68 -9.66 13.90
C PRO A 26 9.08 -9.53 12.49
N ALA A 27 7.99 -10.26 12.22
CA ALA A 27 7.32 -10.17 10.95
C ALA A 27 6.85 -8.74 10.67
N ILE A 28 6.86 -8.32 9.41
CA ILE A 28 6.61 -6.94 8.98
C ILE A 28 5.40 -6.93 8.07
N GLY A 29 4.56 -5.91 8.14
CA GLY A 29 3.57 -5.72 7.09
C GLY A 29 2.57 -4.62 7.33
N THR A 30 1.44 -4.72 6.64
CA THR A 30 0.36 -3.73 6.67
C THR A 30 -0.96 -4.39 7.08
N ARG A 31 -1.93 -3.57 7.49
CA ARG A 31 -3.32 -3.97 7.71
C ARG A 31 -4.22 -2.83 7.29
N LYS A 32 -5.52 -3.12 7.09
CA LYS A 32 -6.55 -2.15 6.69
C LYS A 32 -6.24 -1.39 5.40
N CYS A 33 -5.61 -2.03 4.43
CA CYS A 33 -5.43 -1.54 3.07
C CYS A 33 -6.76 -1.51 2.30
N LEU A 34 -7.69 -0.67 2.75
CA LEU A 34 -9.03 -0.51 2.18
C LEU A 34 -8.97 0.33 0.91
N SER A 35 -8.49 1.57 1.00
CA SER A 35 -8.34 2.47 -0.15
C SER A 35 -6.88 2.72 -0.57
N CYS A 36 -5.96 2.01 0.06
CA CYS A 36 -4.52 2.18 -0.05
C CYS A 36 -3.86 0.89 -0.57
N VAL A 37 -2.57 0.97 -0.89
CA VAL A 37 -1.77 -0.16 -1.40
C VAL A 37 -0.73 -0.55 -0.35
N GLY A 38 -0.82 -1.78 0.13
CA GLY A 38 0.25 -2.39 0.92
C GLY A 38 1.24 -3.07 0.00
N VAL A 39 2.53 -2.88 0.23
CA VAL A 39 3.58 -3.46 -0.62
C VAL A 39 4.79 -3.92 0.19
N TYR A 40 5.38 -5.04 -0.22
CA TYR A 40 6.62 -5.58 0.35
C TYR A 40 7.50 -6.22 -0.72
N PHE A 41 8.80 -5.91 -0.68
CA PHE A 41 9.83 -6.48 -1.54
C PHE A 41 11.00 -7.01 -0.70
N PRO A 42 11.39 -8.28 -0.80
CA PRO A 42 12.72 -8.70 -0.35
C PRO A 42 13.78 -8.12 -1.29
N VAL A 43 14.73 -7.38 -0.73
CA VAL A 43 15.82 -6.74 -1.46
C VAL A 43 17.11 -7.55 -1.35
N SER A 44 17.31 -8.21 -0.22
CA SER A 44 18.36 -9.20 0.02
C SER A 44 18.00 -10.00 1.28
N ASP A 45 18.85 -10.95 1.69
CA ASP A 45 18.67 -11.68 2.95
C ASP A 45 18.71 -10.78 4.20
N GLN A 46 19.15 -9.53 4.05
CA GLN A 46 19.31 -8.57 5.14
C GLN A 46 18.52 -7.28 4.94
N LYS A 47 17.78 -7.14 3.84
CA LYS A 47 17.00 -5.92 3.56
C LYS A 47 15.66 -6.26 2.91
N CYS A 48 14.65 -5.52 3.31
CA CYS A 48 13.38 -5.48 2.59
C CYS A 48 12.92 -4.04 2.40
N PHE A 49 12.15 -3.79 1.35
CA PHE A 49 11.34 -2.59 1.25
C PHE A 49 9.90 -2.92 1.67
N VAL A 50 9.26 -2.03 2.41
CA VAL A 50 7.85 -2.16 2.78
C VAL A 50 7.20 -0.79 2.77
N ALA A 51 5.97 -0.69 2.28
CA ALA A 51 5.19 0.54 2.37
C ALA A 51 3.69 0.26 2.49
N HIS A 52 3.00 1.18 3.14
CA HIS A 52 1.56 1.31 3.15
C HIS A 52 1.22 2.63 2.45
N ILE A 53 1.07 2.58 1.14
CA ILE A 53 0.96 3.76 0.27
C ILE A 53 -0.50 4.23 0.29
N ASN A 54 -0.73 5.41 0.85
CA ASN A 54 -2.02 6.07 0.77
C ASN A 54 -1.93 7.19 -0.28
N SER A 55 -2.69 7.05 -1.34
CA SER A 55 -2.79 8.04 -2.40
C SER A 55 -4.24 8.46 -2.58
N CYS A 56 -4.47 9.77 -2.60
CA CYS A 56 -5.80 10.32 -2.81
C CYS A 56 -5.77 11.54 -3.73
N LEU A 57 -6.87 11.72 -4.44
CA LEU A 57 -7.20 12.96 -5.15
C LEU A 57 -8.16 13.75 -4.26
N MET A 58 -7.76 14.97 -3.91
CA MET A 58 -8.61 15.90 -3.19
C MET A 58 -9.12 16.97 -4.17
N PRO A 59 -10.43 17.08 -4.38
CA PRO A 59 -11.04 18.23 -5.05
C PRO A 59 -10.52 19.57 -4.48
N SER A 60 -10.42 20.60 -5.32
CA SER A 60 -9.96 21.94 -4.90
C SER A 60 -10.85 22.54 -3.82
N ASP A 61 -12.13 22.21 -3.86
CA ASP A 61 -13.20 22.62 -2.95
C ASP A 61 -13.48 21.58 -1.85
N TYR A 62 -12.63 20.55 -1.70
CA TYR A 62 -12.88 19.47 -0.74
C TYR A 62 -13.10 19.97 0.69
N LEU A 63 -12.36 21.00 1.12
CA LEU A 63 -12.52 21.58 2.46
C LEU A 63 -13.87 22.28 2.65
N GLU A 64 -14.49 22.76 1.56
CA GLU A 64 -15.80 23.42 1.57
C GLU A 64 -16.96 22.41 1.53
N HIS A 65 -16.66 21.18 1.12
CA HIS A 65 -17.65 20.13 0.80
C HIS A 65 -17.27 18.75 1.38
N ALA A 66 -16.52 18.74 2.49
CA ALA A 66 -15.96 17.51 3.08
C ALA A 66 -17.05 16.47 3.42
N ASP A 67 -18.25 16.92 3.79
CA ASP A 67 -19.38 16.05 4.14
C ASP A 67 -20.07 15.39 2.93
N THR A 68 -19.80 15.88 1.72
CA THR A 68 -20.41 15.40 0.46
C THR A 68 -19.52 14.46 -0.35
N TYR A 69 -18.21 14.46 -0.10
CA TYR A 69 -17.25 13.62 -0.83
C TYR A 69 -17.05 12.25 -0.16
N LEU A 70 -18.08 11.40 -0.22
CA LEU A 70 -18.04 10.05 0.38
C LEU A 70 -17.36 8.99 -0.50
N LEU A 71 -17.01 9.31 -1.75
CA LEU A 71 -16.43 8.35 -2.67
C LEU A 71 -15.11 8.88 -3.25
N PRO A 72 -14.03 8.07 -3.26
CA PRO A 72 -12.80 8.44 -3.92
C PRO A 72 -13.11 8.72 -5.40
N ARG A 73 -12.73 9.91 -5.85
CA ARG A 73 -13.00 10.37 -7.20
C ARG A 73 -12.32 9.45 -8.20
N VAL A 74 -13.03 9.14 -9.28
CA VAL A 74 -12.46 8.51 -10.48
C VAL A 74 -11.27 9.34 -10.95
N CYS A 75 -10.09 8.73 -10.92
CA CYS A 75 -8.87 9.37 -11.37
C CYS A 75 -8.88 9.45 -12.90
N GLU A 76 -8.71 10.65 -13.46
CA GLU A 76 -8.48 10.80 -14.90
C GLU A 76 -7.03 10.40 -15.24
N ASN A 77 -6.77 10.04 -16.51
CA ASN A 77 -5.45 9.54 -16.95
C ASN A 77 -4.30 10.47 -16.57
N VAL A 78 -4.45 11.79 -16.73
CA VAL A 78 -3.39 12.77 -16.41
C VAL A 78 -3.09 12.81 -14.90
N GLU A 79 -4.12 12.72 -14.07
CA GLU A 79 -3.96 12.70 -12.61
C GLU A 79 -3.31 11.39 -12.17
N GLY A 80 -3.70 10.29 -12.81
CA GLY A 80 -3.18 8.96 -12.54
C GLY A 80 -1.71 8.85 -12.91
N GLU A 81 -1.33 9.36 -14.08
CA GLU A 81 0.07 9.44 -14.51
C GLU A 81 0.91 10.26 -13.54
N ARG A 82 0.38 11.36 -12.98
CA ARG A 82 1.08 12.14 -11.95
C ARG A 82 1.30 11.32 -10.68
N ILE A 83 0.30 10.56 -10.22
CA ILE A 83 0.44 9.66 -9.06
C ILE A 83 1.50 8.60 -9.36
N GLN A 84 1.42 7.98 -10.54
CA GLN A 84 2.37 6.96 -10.99
C GLN A 84 3.81 7.48 -10.97
N ASN A 85 4.05 8.67 -11.52
CA ASN A 85 5.37 9.30 -11.52
C ASN A 85 5.88 9.60 -10.10
N ILE A 86 5.02 10.09 -9.21
CA ILE A 86 5.40 10.36 -7.80
C ILE A 86 5.77 9.05 -7.08
N VAL A 87 5.02 7.98 -7.30
CA VAL A 87 5.32 6.66 -6.71
C VAL A 87 6.64 6.12 -7.25
N ASP A 88 6.86 6.19 -8.55
CA ASP A 88 8.11 5.75 -9.19
C ASP A 88 9.32 6.54 -8.68
N ASP A 89 9.23 7.87 -8.57
CA ASP A 89 10.28 8.71 -8.00
C ASP A 89 10.58 8.36 -6.54
N LYS A 90 9.53 8.08 -5.74
CA LYS A 90 9.69 7.63 -4.35
C LYS A 90 10.33 6.26 -4.25
N LEU A 91 9.99 5.32 -5.13
CA LEU A 91 10.61 4.00 -5.19
C LEU A 91 12.10 4.12 -5.54
N LYS A 92 12.43 4.92 -6.55
CA LYS A 92 13.82 5.23 -6.92
C LYS A 92 14.59 5.89 -5.77
N GLN A 93 13.96 6.82 -5.05
CA GLN A 93 14.58 7.44 -3.88
C GLN A 93 14.83 6.42 -2.76
N ALA A 94 13.85 5.58 -2.42
CA ALA A 94 13.99 4.55 -1.41
C ALA A 94 15.06 3.51 -1.76
N ALA A 95 15.20 3.19 -3.05
CA ALA A 95 16.27 2.33 -3.58
C ALA A 95 17.65 2.97 -3.43
N ARG A 96 17.80 4.25 -3.78
CA ARG A 96 19.03 5.02 -3.56
C ARG A 96 19.39 5.08 -2.07
N ASP A 97 18.45 5.49 -1.22
CA ASP A 97 18.67 5.64 0.23
C ASP A 97 19.00 4.30 0.89
N GLY A 98 18.35 3.22 0.43
CA GLY A 98 18.58 1.86 0.92
C GLY A 98 19.83 1.19 0.32
N GLY A 99 20.48 1.78 -0.68
CA GLY A 99 21.61 1.22 -1.39
C GLY A 99 21.27 -0.09 -2.12
N TRP A 100 20.16 -0.11 -2.86
CA TRP A 100 19.72 -1.25 -3.67
C TRP A 100 19.17 -0.81 -5.03
N THR A 101 18.92 -1.79 -5.91
CA THR A 101 18.34 -1.56 -7.26
C THR A 101 17.20 -2.54 -7.49
N GLU A 102 16.38 -2.32 -8.51
CA GLU A 102 15.32 -3.25 -8.90
C GLU A 102 15.86 -4.65 -9.26
N ALA A 103 17.13 -4.75 -9.67
CA ALA A 103 17.78 -6.02 -9.95
C ALA A 103 18.07 -6.84 -8.69
N SER A 104 18.16 -6.19 -7.52
CA SER A 104 18.39 -6.84 -6.23
C SER A 104 17.13 -7.51 -5.68
N VAL A 105 15.94 -7.13 -6.14
CA VAL A 105 14.66 -7.60 -5.60
C VAL A 105 14.37 -9.04 -6.01
N ASP A 106 14.02 -9.89 -5.02
CA ASP A 106 13.43 -11.21 -5.27
C ASP A 106 11.97 -11.04 -5.70
N ARG A 107 11.79 -10.89 -7.02
CA ARG A 107 10.48 -10.66 -7.66
C ARG A 107 9.46 -11.77 -7.37
N SER A 108 9.92 -12.99 -7.09
CA SER A 108 9.03 -14.12 -6.79
C SER A 108 8.30 -13.99 -5.45
N LYS A 109 8.76 -13.09 -4.59
CA LYS A 109 8.25 -12.86 -3.24
C LYS A 109 7.71 -11.45 -3.04
N VAL A 110 7.51 -10.71 -4.13
CA VAL A 110 6.88 -9.39 -4.08
C VAL A 110 5.42 -9.56 -3.69
N ILE A 111 4.97 -8.78 -2.72
CA ILE A 111 3.59 -8.79 -2.24
C ILE A 111 3.00 -7.42 -2.51
N VAL A 112 1.84 -7.40 -3.16
CA VAL A 112 1.02 -6.20 -3.34
C VAL A 112 -0.40 -6.54 -2.92
N VAL A 113 -0.94 -5.81 -1.95
CA VAL A 113 -2.31 -5.95 -1.48
C VAL A 113 -3.07 -4.66 -1.72
N CYS A 114 -4.28 -4.75 -2.25
CA CYS A 114 -5.20 -3.62 -2.36
C CYS A 114 -6.62 -4.12 -2.58
N SER A 115 -7.47 -4.02 -1.55
CA SER A 115 -8.85 -4.54 -1.60
C SER A 115 -9.77 -3.89 -2.66
N LYS A 116 -9.33 -2.75 -3.21
CA LYS A 116 -10.07 -1.98 -4.23
C LYS A 116 -9.39 -1.99 -5.59
N TYR A 117 -8.40 -2.86 -5.81
CA TYR A 117 -7.68 -2.92 -7.09
C TYR A 117 -8.61 -3.19 -8.28
N ASP A 118 -9.48 -4.20 -8.17
CA ASP A 118 -10.40 -4.56 -9.27
C ASP A 118 -11.60 -3.62 -9.39
N SER A 119 -11.85 -2.78 -8.37
CA SER A 119 -12.88 -1.76 -8.46
C SER A 119 -12.46 -0.68 -9.48
N GLN A 120 -13.35 -0.40 -10.43
CA GLN A 120 -13.14 0.61 -11.45
C GLN A 120 -13.75 1.94 -11.02
N PRO A 121 -13.08 3.06 -11.31
CA PRO A 121 -11.64 3.31 -11.43
C PRO A 121 -11.06 3.90 -10.13
N THR A 122 -9.91 3.38 -9.69
CA THR A 122 -9.28 3.76 -8.41
C THR A 122 -7.83 4.21 -8.57
N VAL A 123 -7.43 5.17 -7.75
CA VAL A 123 -6.07 5.70 -7.64
C VAL A 123 -5.03 4.59 -7.44
N SER A 124 -5.37 3.51 -6.74
CA SER A 124 -4.52 2.36 -6.49
C SER A 124 -3.98 1.70 -7.75
N LYS A 125 -4.71 1.72 -8.88
CA LYS A 125 -4.23 1.13 -10.13
C LYS A 125 -2.95 1.80 -10.61
N PHE A 126 -2.88 3.13 -10.55
CA PHE A 126 -1.69 3.88 -10.94
C PHE A 126 -0.49 3.65 -10.01
N VAL A 127 -0.75 3.41 -8.71
CA VAL A 127 0.28 3.00 -7.76
C VAL A 127 0.84 1.63 -8.13
N VAL A 128 -0.03 0.66 -8.44
CA VAL A 128 0.38 -0.68 -8.85
C VAL A 128 1.15 -0.64 -10.18
N GLU A 129 0.71 0.14 -11.17
CA GLU A 129 1.44 0.30 -12.44
C GLU A 129 2.82 0.93 -12.23
N ALA A 130 2.97 1.87 -11.29
CA ALA A 130 4.29 2.40 -10.90
C ALA A 130 5.19 1.30 -10.35
N ILE A 131 4.68 0.47 -9.42
CA ILE A 131 5.43 -0.64 -8.82
C ILE A 131 5.82 -1.67 -9.89
N ARG A 132 4.88 -2.02 -10.76
CA ARG A 132 5.05 -2.93 -11.90
C ARG A 132 6.17 -2.47 -12.82
N SER A 133 6.10 -1.21 -13.25
CA SER A 133 7.11 -0.56 -14.09
C SER A 133 8.49 -0.53 -13.42
N PHE A 134 8.56 -0.05 -12.16
CA PHE A 134 9.81 0.05 -11.41
C PHE A 134 10.52 -1.30 -11.26
N LEU A 135 9.78 -2.35 -10.91
CA LEU A 135 10.33 -3.70 -10.73
C LEU A 135 10.56 -4.43 -12.06
N LYS A 136 10.12 -3.87 -13.19
CA LYS A 136 10.13 -4.52 -14.51
C LYS A 136 9.38 -5.86 -14.49
N MET A 137 8.30 -5.92 -13.70
CA MET A 137 7.39 -7.05 -13.68
C MET A 137 6.27 -6.73 -14.68
N GLY A 138 5.91 -7.63 -15.58
CA GLY A 138 4.78 -7.41 -16.47
C GLY A 138 3.47 -7.79 -15.75
N ASN A 139 2.74 -8.72 -16.37
CA ASN A 139 1.59 -9.37 -15.74
C ASN A 139 1.98 -10.33 -14.61
N ASP A 140 3.28 -10.55 -14.38
CA ASP A 140 3.79 -11.44 -13.32
C ASP A 140 3.60 -10.84 -11.92
N LEU A 141 3.35 -9.53 -11.81
CA LEU A 141 3.01 -8.90 -10.54
C LEU A 141 1.57 -9.23 -10.16
N VAL A 142 1.42 -10.14 -9.21
CA VAL A 142 0.13 -10.52 -8.62
C VAL A 142 -0.29 -9.47 -7.60
N VAL A 143 -1.53 -8.98 -7.73
CA VAL A 143 -2.18 -8.13 -6.74
C VAL A 143 -3.24 -8.96 -6.02
N HIS A 144 -3.15 -9.02 -4.69
CA HIS A 144 -4.12 -9.69 -3.84
C HIS A 144 -5.29 -8.73 -3.55
N ALA A 145 -6.30 -8.75 -4.42
CA ALA A 145 -7.44 -7.82 -4.40
C ALA A 145 -8.50 -8.18 -3.35
N GLU A 146 -8.44 -9.38 -2.79
CA GLU A 146 -9.29 -9.88 -1.70
C GLU A 146 -8.70 -9.60 -0.30
N CYS A 147 -7.49 -9.02 -0.26
CA CYS A 147 -6.73 -8.80 0.97
C CYS A 147 -6.62 -7.31 1.32
N HIS A 148 -6.68 -7.02 2.62
CA HIS A 148 -6.47 -5.67 3.18
C HIS A 148 -5.13 -5.55 3.89
N GLY A 149 -4.22 -6.51 3.75
CA GLY A 149 -3.00 -6.52 4.52
C GLY A 149 -2.20 -7.78 4.31
N PHE A 150 -1.01 -7.78 4.87
CA PHE A 150 -0.14 -8.94 4.86
C PHE A 150 0.79 -8.88 6.07
N VAL A 151 1.38 -10.03 6.39
CA VAL A 151 2.46 -10.19 7.35
C VAL A 151 3.55 -11.04 6.71
N ALA A 152 4.69 -10.42 6.42
CA ALA A 152 5.86 -11.06 5.86
C ALA A 152 6.89 -11.33 6.96
N ASP A 153 7.19 -12.60 7.20
CA ASP A 153 8.36 -12.99 7.98
C ASP A 153 9.57 -13.03 7.03
N PRO A 154 10.63 -12.23 7.26
CA PRO A 154 11.81 -12.19 6.38
C PRO A 154 12.50 -13.54 6.18
N THR A 155 12.25 -14.51 7.08
CA THR A 155 12.84 -15.86 7.04
C THR A 155 11.88 -16.92 6.48
N ALA A 156 10.59 -16.61 6.37
CA ALA A 156 9.61 -17.55 5.87
C ALA A 156 9.58 -17.57 4.33
N ALA A 157 9.20 -18.71 3.77
CA ALA A 157 9.02 -18.86 2.34
C ALA A 157 7.79 -18.08 1.82
N GLU A 158 6.75 -17.95 2.66
CA GLU A 158 5.46 -17.36 2.29
C GLU A 158 5.04 -16.32 3.32
N ALA A 159 4.40 -15.25 2.82
CA ALA A 159 3.75 -14.28 3.67
C ALA A 159 2.32 -14.69 3.99
N LEU A 160 1.85 -14.24 5.15
CA LEU A 160 0.47 -14.40 5.57
C LEU A 160 -0.36 -13.25 4.99
N LEU A 161 -1.26 -13.56 4.06
CA LEU A 161 -2.21 -12.59 3.53
C LEU A 161 -3.42 -12.45 4.46
N LEU A 162 -3.91 -11.23 4.62
CA LEU A 162 -4.99 -10.87 5.55
C LEU A 162 -6.28 -10.51 4.77
N PRO A 163 -7.24 -11.42 4.62
CA PRO A 163 -8.47 -11.17 3.87
C PRO A 163 -9.51 -10.39 4.68
N GLU A 164 -10.34 -9.60 4.01
CA GLU A 164 -11.34 -8.67 4.61
C GLU A 164 -12.25 -9.32 5.65
N GLU A 165 -12.77 -10.51 5.35
CA GLU A 165 -13.75 -11.22 6.19
C GLU A 165 -13.17 -11.75 7.51
N SER A 166 -11.86 -11.64 7.72
CA SER A 166 -11.17 -12.26 8.85
C SER A 166 -11.12 -11.41 10.13
N PHE A 167 -11.58 -10.15 10.10
CA PHE A 167 -11.62 -9.32 11.31
C PHE A 167 -12.72 -9.79 12.27
N LEU A 168 -12.33 -10.22 13.47
CA LEU A 168 -13.23 -10.87 14.44
C LEU A 168 -14.03 -9.88 15.32
N GLY A 169 -13.95 -8.56 15.11
CA GLY A 169 -14.73 -7.59 15.92
C GLY A 169 -14.80 -6.15 15.38
N GLY A 170 -15.87 -5.44 15.74
CA GLY A 170 -16.10 -4.04 15.31
C GLY A 170 -15.10 -3.02 15.85
N LEU A 171 -14.42 -3.30 16.98
CA LEU A 171 -13.34 -2.45 17.50
C LEU A 171 -12.09 -2.47 16.61
N ASP A 172 -11.93 -3.51 15.79
CA ASP A 172 -10.85 -3.61 14.81
C ASP A 172 -11.13 -2.80 13.54
N MET A 173 -12.31 -2.19 13.37
CA MET A 173 -12.62 -1.34 12.20
C MET A 173 -12.16 0.11 12.41
N ASP A 174 -12.29 0.65 13.63
CA ASP A 174 -12.19 2.11 13.86
C ASP A 174 -10.83 2.63 14.37
N GLY A 175 -9.90 1.77 14.81
CA GLY A 175 -8.58 2.20 15.29
C GLY A 175 -7.42 1.66 14.45
N GLU A 176 -6.46 2.50 14.05
CA GLU A 176 -5.09 2.00 13.84
C GLU A 176 -4.69 1.31 15.15
N ALA A 177 -4.23 0.06 15.10
CA ALA A 177 -3.75 -0.66 16.28
C ALA A 177 -2.40 -0.07 16.72
N LYS A 178 -2.39 1.20 17.10
CA LYS A 178 -1.26 1.89 17.70
C LYS A 178 -0.96 1.17 19.01
N ASN A 179 -0.04 0.22 18.97
CA ASN A 179 0.43 -0.60 20.09
C ASN A 179 -0.57 -1.66 20.60
N GLY A 180 -1.31 -2.32 19.69
CA GLY A 180 -2.37 -3.26 20.04
C GLY A 180 -2.05 -4.75 19.88
N ILE A 181 -2.76 -5.57 20.66
CA ILE A 181 -2.96 -7.00 20.38
C ILE A 181 -4.27 -7.12 19.59
N TRP A 182 -4.26 -7.84 18.47
CA TRP A 182 -5.49 -8.20 17.77
C TRP A 182 -5.51 -9.68 17.39
N GLU A 183 -6.68 -10.20 17.06
CA GLU A 183 -6.87 -11.59 16.67
C GLU A 183 -7.54 -11.65 15.29
N GLN A 184 -7.08 -12.56 14.45
CA GLN A 184 -7.60 -12.72 13.10
C GLN A 184 -7.70 -14.20 12.76
N ASN A 185 -8.84 -14.59 12.18
CA ASN A 185 -9.00 -15.94 11.67
C ASN A 185 -8.38 -16.03 10.28
N VAL A 186 -7.24 -16.70 10.15
CA VAL A 186 -6.61 -16.93 8.85
C VAL A 186 -6.71 -18.41 8.51
N ARG A 187 -7.50 -18.73 7.48
CA ARG A 187 -7.73 -20.09 6.97
C ARG A 187 -8.20 -21.07 8.07
N GLY A 188 -9.09 -20.62 8.96
CA GLY A 188 -9.65 -21.44 10.03
C GLY A 188 -8.82 -21.48 11.32
N VAL A 189 -7.69 -20.77 11.37
CA VAL A 189 -6.82 -20.68 12.55
C VAL A 189 -6.88 -19.28 13.13
N ILE A 190 -7.21 -19.16 14.42
CA ILE A 190 -7.16 -17.89 15.14
C ILE A 190 -5.70 -17.59 15.48
N LEU A 191 -5.17 -16.54 14.87
CA LEU A 191 -3.84 -16.02 15.13
C LEU A 191 -3.95 -14.76 15.98
N ARG A 192 -3.09 -14.66 16.99
CA ARG A 192 -2.94 -13.44 17.79
C ARG A 192 -1.73 -12.68 17.30
N PHE A 193 -1.88 -11.39 17.05
CA PHE A 193 -0.78 -10.53 16.65
C PHE A 193 -0.49 -9.52 17.73
N GLU A 194 0.79 -9.33 18.03
CA GLU A 194 1.28 -8.31 18.95
C GLU A 194 2.01 -7.24 18.13
N ALA A 195 1.33 -6.14 17.82
CA ALA A 195 1.94 -5.02 17.08
C ALA A 195 2.87 -4.20 17.98
N GLY A 196 4.11 -4.05 17.53
CA GLY A 196 4.89 -2.85 17.82
C GLY A 196 4.91 -1.99 16.57
N ASP A 197 4.48 -0.74 16.67
CA ASP A 197 4.67 0.21 15.57
C ASP A 197 6.17 0.38 15.33
N ILE A 198 6.53 0.48 14.05
CA ILE A 198 7.90 0.83 13.68
C ILE A 198 8.09 2.33 14.02
N PRO A 199 8.99 2.70 14.95
CA PRO A 199 9.14 4.11 15.31
C PRO A 199 9.67 4.91 14.13
N GLU A 200 8.96 5.96 13.72
CA GLU A 200 9.31 6.78 12.55
C GLU A 200 10.74 7.35 12.66
N THR A 201 11.14 7.76 13.86
CA THR A 201 12.43 8.42 14.11
C THR A 201 13.66 7.52 14.03
N THR A 202 13.49 6.19 14.16
CA THR A 202 14.62 5.24 14.23
C THR A 202 14.64 4.22 13.11
N SER A 203 13.60 4.20 12.28
CA SER A 203 13.39 3.13 11.29
C SER A 203 13.79 3.48 9.88
N GLY A 204 14.01 4.76 9.57
CA GLY A 204 14.22 5.21 8.19
C GLY A 204 12.94 5.15 7.34
N LEU A 205 11.76 4.93 7.95
CA LEU A 205 10.49 5.06 7.23
C LEU A 205 10.25 6.52 6.87
N GLN A 206 9.82 6.74 5.64
CA GLN A 206 9.48 8.04 5.09
C GLN A 206 7.98 8.14 4.86
N ARG A 207 7.49 9.34 4.56
CA ARG A 207 6.10 9.56 4.20
C ARG A 207 5.80 9.09 2.78
N TRP A 208 4.79 8.25 2.66
CA TRP A 208 4.17 7.69 1.46
C TRP A 208 2.70 8.09 1.30
N SER A 209 2.24 9.14 2.00
CA SER A 209 0.98 9.83 1.67
C SER A 209 1.16 10.69 0.43
N ILE A 210 0.38 10.45 -0.62
CA ILE A 210 0.38 11.21 -1.87
C ILE A 210 -0.99 11.87 -2.01
N ILE A 211 -1.03 13.19 -1.85
CA ILE A 211 -2.27 13.96 -1.93
C ILE A 211 -2.13 14.92 -3.11
N LEU A 212 -2.87 14.68 -4.18
CA LEU A 212 -2.98 15.65 -5.28
C LEU A 212 -4.21 16.51 -5.05
N ARG A 213 -4.02 17.83 -4.98
CA ARG A 213 -5.11 18.79 -4.96
C ARG A 213 -5.47 19.18 -6.39
N ASP A 214 -6.76 19.16 -6.68
CA ASP A 214 -7.31 19.73 -7.92
C ASP A 214 -6.94 21.21 -8.00
N GLY A 215 -6.54 21.69 -9.17
CA GLY A 215 -6.16 23.10 -9.38
C GLY A 215 -4.88 23.35 -10.19
N VAL A 216 -4.18 22.30 -10.64
CA VAL A 216 -2.95 22.46 -11.46
C VAL A 216 -3.19 22.14 -12.95
N VAL A 217 -4.35 21.60 -13.33
CA VAL A 217 -4.75 21.46 -14.73
C VAL A 217 -5.75 22.57 -15.04
N PRO A 218 -5.41 23.55 -15.90
CA PRO A 218 -6.33 24.61 -16.29
C PRO A 218 -7.65 24.02 -16.81
N MET A 219 -8.79 24.57 -16.38
CA MET A 219 -10.14 24.14 -16.82
C MET A 219 -10.29 23.99 -18.34
N ALA A 220 -9.49 24.74 -19.12
CA ALA A 220 -9.45 24.70 -20.57
C ALA A 220 -9.02 23.33 -21.14
N GLU A 221 -8.14 22.58 -20.45
CA GLU A 221 -7.71 21.24 -20.89
C GLU A 221 -8.76 20.17 -20.56
N ARG A 222 -9.57 20.37 -19.52
CA ARG A 222 -10.65 19.42 -19.13
C ARG A 222 -11.77 19.33 -20.16
N GLN A 223 -12.13 20.44 -20.80
CA GLN A 223 -13.19 20.45 -21.82
C GLN A 223 -12.79 19.77 -23.14
N GLY A 224 -11.50 19.72 -23.45
CA GLY A 224 -10.98 19.02 -24.62
C GLY A 224 -11.01 17.48 -24.49
N LEU A 225 -10.86 16.96 -23.27
CA LEU A 225 -10.82 15.52 -23.01
C LEU A 225 -12.21 14.87 -23.01
N ILE A 226 -13.21 15.56 -22.46
CA ILE A 226 -14.61 15.08 -22.41
C ILE A 226 -15.19 14.88 -23.82
N ARG A 227 -14.79 15.71 -24.80
CA ARG A 227 -15.20 15.53 -26.21
C ARG A 227 -14.61 14.27 -26.85
N ARG A 228 -13.34 13.93 -26.58
CA ARG A 228 -12.68 12.76 -27.20
C ARG A 228 -13.23 11.41 -26.72
N VAL A 229 -13.72 11.33 -25.49
CA VAL A 229 -14.33 10.11 -24.94
C VAL A 229 -15.77 9.93 -25.45
N ALA A 230 -16.47 11.01 -25.78
CA ALA A 230 -17.78 10.95 -26.41
C ALA A 230 -17.70 10.53 -27.90
N ASP A 231 -16.62 10.91 -28.60
CA ASP A 231 -16.42 10.61 -30.03
C ASP A 231 -15.80 9.22 -30.30
N SER A 232 -15.49 8.45 -29.24
CA SER A 232 -14.88 7.10 -29.34
C SER A 232 -15.81 5.97 -28.88
N ARG A 233 -17.11 6.24 -28.75
CA ARG A 233 -18.19 5.26 -28.58
C ARG A 233 -19.13 5.28 -29.77
#